data_AF-A0A3D1KHP4-F1
#
_entry.id   AF-A0A3D1KHP4-F1
#
_cell.length_a   1.000
_cell.length_b   1.000
_cell.length_c   1.000
_cell.angle_alpha   90.00
_cell.angle_beta   90.00
_cell.angle_gamma   90.00
#
_symmetry.space_group_name_H-M   'P 1'
#
loop_
_entity.id
_entity.type
_entity.pdbx_description
1 polymer ?
#
loop_
_entity_poly.entity_id
_entity_poly.type
_entity_poly.pdbx_seq_one_letter_code
_entity_poly.pdbx_strand_id
1 'polypeptide(L)'
;LHESQYLEPVMPDIEAMLTSSQRHVNGTAILKLRPFGFETVGIESNDDLLKSKLGEYGEMQHGWTSEEAKGFIKVLSTPLRVYYGIHKDEKR
;
A
#
# COMPACT_ATOMS: atom_id res chain seq x y z
N LEU A 1 20.35 15.11 -2.87
CA LEU A 1 21.69 14.48 -2.77
C LEU A 1 22.46 14.52 -4.09
N HIS A 2 21.89 13.98 -5.19
CA HIS A 2 22.47 14.06 -6.55
C HIS A 2 22.75 15.51 -6.99
N GLU A 3 21.76 16.39 -6.80
CA GLU A 3 21.88 17.83 -7.10
C GLU A 3 22.59 18.64 -5.99
N SER A 4 23.29 17.99 -5.05
CA SER A 4 24.02 18.63 -3.94
C SER A 4 23.21 19.55 -3.01
N GLN A 5 21.88 19.50 -3.07
CA GLN A 5 20.96 20.31 -2.25
C GLN A 5 20.75 19.81 -0.81
N TYR A 6 21.73 19.14 -0.20
CA TYR A 6 21.53 18.48 1.10
C TYR A 6 21.15 19.46 2.23
N LEU A 7 21.64 20.70 2.16
CA LEU A 7 21.41 21.72 3.18
C LEU A 7 20.19 22.62 2.90
N GLU A 8 19.42 22.34 1.85
CA GLU A 8 18.19 23.06 1.60
C GLU A 8 17.19 22.82 2.74
N PRO A 9 16.44 23.84 3.20
CA PRO A 9 15.51 23.71 4.33
C PRO A 9 14.45 22.62 4.17
N VAL A 10 14.14 22.22 2.94
CA VAL A 10 13.18 21.13 2.64
C VAL A 10 13.75 19.74 2.96
N MET A 11 15.07 19.57 3.01
CA MET A 11 15.68 18.25 3.23
C MET A 11 15.40 17.72 4.64
N PRO A 12 15.53 18.51 5.74
CA PRO A 12 15.08 18.08 7.06
C PRO A 12 13.60 17.66 7.13
N ASP A 13 12.71 18.35 6.42
CA ASP A 13 11.28 17.98 6.38
C ASP A 13 11.08 16.60 5.73
N ILE A 14 11.82 16.34 4.65
CA ILE A 14 11.84 15.04 3.97
C ILE A 14 12.44 13.97 4.89
N GLU A 15 13.55 14.25 5.58
CA GLU A 15 14.15 13.33 6.55
C GLU A 15 13.20 12.99 7.70
N ALA A 16 12.44 13.97 8.20
CA ALA A 16 11.42 13.75 9.22
C ALA A 16 10.29 12.86 8.70
N MET A 17 9.81 13.07 7.48
CA MET A 17 8.83 12.20 6.81
C MET A 17 9.37 10.78 6.66
N LEU A 18 10.61 10.63 6.17
CA LEU A 18 11.24 9.32 5.98
C LEU A 18 11.40 8.60 7.32
N THR A 19 11.95 9.27 8.34
CA THR A 19 12.08 8.71 9.70
C THR A 19 10.73 8.26 10.25
N SER A 20 9.69 9.08 10.09
CA SER A 20 8.32 8.75 10.48
C SER A 20 7.79 7.52 9.73
N SER A 21 8.07 7.38 8.43
CA SER A 21 7.65 6.24 7.63
C SER A 21 8.32 4.92 8.04
N GLN A 22 9.53 4.96 8.60
CA GLN A 22 10.29 3.77 8.97
C GLN A 22 9.88 3.13 10.30
N ARG A 23 8.91 3.70 11.04
CA ARG A 23 8.54 3.23 12.40
C ARG A 23 8.25 1.74 12.55
N HIS A 24 7.70 1.10 11.52
CA HIS A 24 7.40 -0.34 11.51
C HIS A 24 8.10 -1.09 10.36
N VAL A 25 9.10 -0.46 9.73
CA VAL A 25 9.92 -1.11 8.71
C VAL A 25 11.01 -1.90 9.43
N ASN A 26 10.70 -3.16 9.74
CA ASN A 26 11.61 -4.07 10.43
C ASN A 26 11.50 -5.50 9.91
N GLY A 27 12.44 -6.35 10.31
CA GLY A 27 12.47 -7.77 9.98
C GLY A 27 13.66 -8.14 9.11
N THR A 28 13.58 -9.34 8.52
CA THR A 28 14.62 -9.96 7.71
C THR A 28 14.12 -10.16 6.29
N ALA A 29 14.83 -9.61 5.31
CA ALA A 29 14.65 -9.95 3.90
C ALA A 29 15.57 -11.11 3.54
N ILE A 30 15.01 -12.18 2.97
CA ILE A 30 15.76 -13.35 2.53
C ILE A 30 16.04 -13.18 1.03
N LEU A 31 17.32 -13.09 0.68
CA LEU A 31 17.76 -12.88 -0.69
C LEU A 31 18.48 -14.11 -1.25
N LYS A 32 18.18 -14.45 -2.49
CA LYS A 32 18.93 -15.41 -3.29
C LYS A 32 19.89 -14.66 -4.20
N LEU A 33 21.19 -14.86 -3.99
CA LEU A 33 22.24 -14.22 -4.78
C LEU A 33 22.61 -15.07 -6.00
N ARG A 34 22.92 -14.41 -7.11
CA ARG A 34 23.40 -15.00 -8.36
C ARG A 34 24.47 -14.08 -8.97
N PRO A 35 25.31 -14.56 -9.90
CA PRO A 35 26.17 -13.66 -10.65
C PRO A 35 25.36 -12.52 -11.27
N PHE A 36 25.76 -11.27 -10.97
CA PHE A 36 25.14 -10.04 -11.46
C PHE A 36 23.67 -9.79 -11.02
N GLY A 37 23.17 -10.46 -9.98
CA GLY A 37 21.81 -10.21 -9.50
C GLY A 37 21.45 -10.82 -8.16
N PHE A 38 20.33 -10.35 -7.60
CA PHE A 38 19.69 -10.94 -6.43
C PHE A 38 18.18 -11.00 -6.63
N GLU A 39 17.53 -11.90 -5.90
CA GLU A 39 16.08 -12.09 -5.90
C GLU A 39 15.61 -12.14 -4.44
N THR A 40 14.59 -11.36 -4.08
CA THR A 40 13.95 -11.48 -2.78
C THR A 40 13.03 -12.69 -2.78
N VAL A 41 13.35 -13.69 -1.97
CA VAL A 41 12.62 -14.97 -1.91
C VAL A 41 11.74 -15.10 -0.68
N GLY A 42 11.87 -14.19 0.29
CA GLY A 42 11.04 -14.20 1.49
C GLY A 42 11.27 -12.98 2.37
N ILE A 43 10.34 -12.76 3.30
CA ILE A 43 10.40 -11.71 4.31
C ILE A 43 9.88 -12.28 5.63
N GLU A 44 10.55 -11.93 6.73
CA GLU A 44 10.10 -12.24 8.09
C GLU A 44 10.08 -10.96 8.92
N SER A 45 8.88 -10.48 9.26
CA SER A 45 8.68 -9.29 10.10
C SER A 45 7.59 -9.54 11.13
N ASN A 46 7.73 -8.95 12.31
CA ASN A 46 6.67 -8.93 13.33
C ASN A 46 5.52 -7.99 12.94
N ASP A 47 5.80 -7.01 12.08
CA ASP A 47 4.85 -6.02 11.58
C ASP A 47 4.40 -6.34 10.13
N ASP A 48 4.45 -7.62 9.74
CA ASP A 48 4.02 -8.10 8.42
C ASP A 48 2.49 -8.02 8.28
N LEU A 49 2.03 -7.03 7.50
CA LEU A 49 0.60 -6.80 7.26
C LEU A 49 -0.08 -7.94 6.47
N LEU A 50 0.69 -8.73 5.72
CA LEU A 50 0.17 -9.83 4.89
C LEU A 50 -0.03 -11.12 5.69
N LYS A 51 0.69 -11.30 6.80
CA LYS A 51 0.51 -12.45 7.72
C LYS A 51 -0.72 -12.31 8.63
N SER A 52 -1.46 -11.22 8.53
CA SER A 52 -2.66 -11.02 9.35
C SER A 52 -3.75 -12.04 9.00
N LYS A 53 -4.53 -12.48 10.00
CA LYS A 53 -5.68 -13.40 9.86
C LYS A 53 -6.79 -12.90 8.92
N LEU A 54 -6.68 -11.67 8.42
CA LEU A 54 -7.60 -11.06 7.45
C LEU A 54 -7.21 -11.38 6.00
N GLY A 55 -5.97 -11.84 5.76
CA GLY A 55 -5.39 -12.08 4.43
C GLY A 55 -5.34 -13.55 4.00
N GLU A 56 -6.10 -14.44 4.64
CA GLU A 56 -6.17 -15.84 4.21
C GLU A 56 -6.92 -15.94 2.87
N TYR A 57 -6.17 -16.22 1.79
CA TYR A 57 -6.77 -16.58 0.51
C TYR A 57 -7.22 -18.04 0.57
N GLY A 58 -8.47 -18.26 0.99
CA GLY A 58 -9.09 -19.58 1.04
C GLY A 58 -10.51 -19.53 1.60
N GLU A 59 -11.50 -19.57 0.69
CA GLU A 59 -12.96 -19.83 0.86
C GLU A 59 -13.79 -19.06 1.92
N MET A 60 -13.21 -18.52 2.99
CA MET A 60 -13.91 -17.79 4.05
C MET A 60 -13.20 -16.48 4.36
N GLN A 61 -13.76 -15.38 3.86
CA GLN A 61 -13.34 -14.04 4.21
C GLN A 61 -13.89 -13.68 5.59
N HIS A 62 -13.06 -13.74 6.63
CA HIS A 62 -13.44 -13.44 8.01
C HIS A 62 -13.40 -11.95 8.37
N GLY A 63 -12.90 -11.09 7.47
CA GLY A 63 -12.69 -9.67 7.74
C GLY A 63 -13.92 -8.77 7.58
N TRP A 64 -14.88 -9.17 6.74
CA TRP A 64 -16.11 -8.42 6.49
C TRP A 64 -17.17 -9.31 5.85
N THR A 65 -18.44 -9.01 6.16
CA THR A 65 -19.62 -9.65 5.59
C THR A 65 -19.90 -9.17 4.16
N SER A 66 -20.75 -9.90 3.44
CA SER A 66 -21.19 -9.49 2.10
C SER A 66 -21.96 -8.17 2.08
N GLU A 67 -22.72 -7.87 3.14
CA GLU A 67 -23.48 -6.62 3.23
C GLU A 67 -22.59 -5.42 3.50
N GLU A 68 -21.54 -5.57 4.31
CA GLU A 68 -20.53 -4.53 4.51
C GLU A 68 -19.78 -4.21 3.22
N ALA A 69 -19.41 -5.23 2.44
CA ALA A 69 -18.79 -5.03 1.13
C ALA A 69 -19.72 -4.27 0.16
N LYS A 70 -21.00 -4.66 0.07
CA LYS A 70 -22.00 -3.96 -0.76
C LYS A 70 -22.19 -2.51 -0.32
N GLY A 71 -22.26 -2.28 1.00
CA GLY A 71 -22.36 -0.95 1.59
C GLY A 71 -21.16 -0.07 1.23
N PHE A 72 -19.95 -0.60 1.42
CA PHE A 72 -18.71 0.10 1.06
C PHE A 72 -18.65 0.44 -0.43
N ILE A 73 -18.95 -0.51 -1.32
CA ILE A 73 -19.01 -0.27 -2.77
C ILE A 73 -20.02 0.83 -3.11
N LYS A 74 -21.21 0.80 -2.48
CA LYS A 74 -22.26 1.81 -2.72
C LYS A 74 -21.80 3.21 -2.32
N VAL A 75 -21.13 3.35 -1.17
CA VAL A 75 -20.60 4.64 -0.71
C VAL A 75 -19.45 5.10 -1.61
N LEU A 76 -18.45 4.24 -1.83
CA LEU A 76 -17.25 4.56 -2.61
C LEU A 76 -17.58 4.92 -4.07
N SER A 77 -18.60 4.29 -4.66
CA SER A 77 -19.04 4.59 -6.02
C SER A 77 -19.82 5.90 -6.17
N THR A 78 -20.15 6.60 -5.08
CA THR A 78 -21.00 7.81 -5.12
C THR A 78 -20.43 8.92 -6.01
N PRO A 79 -19.16 9.34 -5.89
CA PRO A 79 -18.61 10.38 -6.76
C PRO A 79 -18.66 10.00 -8.25
N LEU A 80 -18.38 8.73 -8.55
CA LEU A 80 -18.43 8.21 -9.92
C LEU A 80 -19.86 8.20 -10.48
N ARG A 81 -20.84 7.82 -9.66
CA ARG A 81 -22.26 7.85 -10.03
C ARG A 81 -22.76 9.27 -10.27
N VAL A 82 -22.30 10.26 -9.49
CA VAL A 82 -22.61 11.67 -9.72
C VAL A 82 -22.01 12.14 -11.05
N TYR A 83 -20.73 11.84 -11.29
CA TYR A 83 -20.05 12.21 -12.53
C TYR A 83 -20.80 11.72 -13.78
N TYR A 84 -21.09 10.42 -13.87
CA TYR A 84 -21.83 9.87 -15.02
C TYR A 84 -23.32 10.21 -15.03
N GLY A 85 -23.91 10.56 -13.88
CA GLY A 85 -25.28 11.05 -13.82
C GLY A 85 -25.44 12.42 -14.50
N ILE A 86 -24.41 13.26 -14.44
CA ILE A 86 -24.34 14.58 -15.11
C ILE A 86 -23.88 14.44 -16.56
N HIS A 87 -22.91 13.58 -16.84
CA HIS A 87 -22.29 13.40 -18.16
C HIS A 87 -22.85 12.15 -18.86
N LYS A 88 -24.13 12.18 -19.24
CA LYS A 88 -24.83 11.02 -19.82
C LYS A 88 -24.28 10.56 -21.18
N ASP A 89 -23.64 11.47 -21.90
CA ASP A 89 -23.08 11.21 -23.23
C ASP A 89 -21.58 10.85 -23.19
N GLU A 90 -20.98 10.80 -22.00
CA GLU A 90 -19.58 10.43 -21.81
C GLU A 90 -19.34 8.99 -22.27
N LYS A 91 -18.50 8.81 -23.29
CA LYS A 91 -18.08 7.49 -23.77
C LYS A 91 -16.79 7.09 -23.06
N ARG A 92 -16.79 5.89 -22.49
CA ARG A 92 -15.62 5.29 -21.86
C ARG A 92 -14.52 4.99 -22.87
#